data_AF-A0A950YBW8-F1
#
_entry.id   AF-A0A950YBW8-F1
#
_cell.length_a   1.000
_cell.length_b   1.000
_cell.length_c   1.000
_cell.angle_alpha   90.00
_cell.angle_beta   90.00
_cell.angle_gamma   90.00
#
_symmetry.space_group_name_H-M   'P 1'
#
loop_
_entity.id
_entity.type
_entity.pdbx_description
1 polymer ?
#
loop_
_entity_poly.entity_id
_entity_poly.type
_entity_poly.pdbx_seq_one_letter_code
_entity_poly.pdbx_strand_id
1 'polypeptide(L)'
;MTVTRPLGRQIAVGVAGAVLVMLIVAQLVLPRIAEQRLREMLSRSGTVLEVKVTAFPAIELLWHQADSVVVRLGRYRSGSTDLGSTLAQTAGVGTVDVSAQQLDSGALTLHDATLRKRGSELTGAATVAEADLRAAVPFLSDVHPVGSGEGRLTLRGTASLLGLSATGDVTAAAQNGALVLAPDVPFGGIATIPLLDDPHVRVQSVSAVSVHGGFRVSAQAIVS
;
A
#
# COMPACT_ATOMS: atom_id res chain seq x y z
N MET A 1 1.66 -72.37 -11.82
CA MET A 1 1.07 -71.03 -11.61
C MET A 1 2.22 -70.04 -11.51
N THR A 2 2.57 -69.40 -12.63
CA THR A 2 3.69 -68.46 -12.71
C THR A 2 3.14 -67.05 -12.48
N VAL A 3 3.35 -66.50 -11.29
CA VAL A 3 2.91 -65.14 -10.94
C VAL A 3 3.86 -64.15 -11.58
N THR A 4 3.47 -63.60 -12.73
CA THR A 4 4.14 -62.46 -13.37
C THR A 4 3.93 -61.22 -12.50
N ARG A 5 4.97 -60.82 -11.76
CA ARG A 5 4.98 -59.53 -11.05
C ARG A 5 4.94 -58.39 -12.08
N PRO A 6 3.96 -57.46 -12.02
CA PRO A 6 3.86 -56.39 -13.00
C PRO A 6 4.96 -55.35 -12.73
N LEU A 7 6.05 -55.43 -13.49
CA LEU A 7 7.17 -54.48 -13.50
C LEU A 7 6.72 -53.01 -13.66
N GLY A 8 5.56 -52.76 -14.28
CA GLY A 8 4.99 -51.41 -14.43
C GLY A 8 4.62 -50.72 -13.11
N ARG A 9 4.27 -51.47 -12.05
CA ARG A 9 3.82 -50.87 -10.78
C ARG A 9 4.96 -50.27 -9.96
N GLN A 10 6.18 -50.81 -10.11
CA GLN A 10 7.35 -50.29 -9.40
C GLN A 10 7.92 -49.02 -10.05
N ILE A 11 7.86 -48.94 -11.39
CA ILE A 11 8.27 -47.74 -12.13
C ILE A 11 7.29 -46.59 -11.86
N ALA A 12 5.97 -46.85 -11.85
CA ALA A 12 4.97 -45.84 -11.53
C ALA A 12 5.12 -45.26 -10.11
N VAL A 13 5.43 -46.11 -9.11
CA VAL A 13 5.68 -45.67 -7.72
C VAL A 13 6.98 -44.86 -7.62
N GLY A 14 8.03 -45.25 -8.34
CA GLY A 14 9.29 -44.51 -8.38
C GLY A 14 9.13 -43.11 -8.98
N VAL A 15 8.41 -42.98 -10.10
CA VAL A 15 8.15 -41.69 -10.75
C VAL A 15 7.28 -40.79 -9.88
N ALA A 16 6.19 -41.33 -9.29
CA ALA A 16 5.33 -40.56 -8.39
C ALA A 16 6.09 -40.06 -7.15
N GLY A 17 6.95 -40.89 -6.56
CA GLY A 17 7.81 -40.49 -5.44
C GLY A 17 8.80 -39.39 -5.82
N ALA A 18 9.45 -39.50 -6.98
CA ALA A 18 10.38 -38.48 -7.46
C ALA A 18 9.69 -37.13 -7.74
N VAL A 19 8.50 -37.15 -8.36
CA VAL A 19 7.70 -35.93 -8.59
C VAL A 19 7.26 -35.31 -7.27
N LEU A 20 6.83 -36.12 -6.29
CA LEU A 20 6.44 -35.62 -4.96
C LEU A 20 7.62 -34.96 -4.24
N VAL A 21 8.80 -35.58 -4.25
CA VAL A 21 10.02 -35.01 -3.65
C VAL A 21 10.43 -33.73 -4.37
N MET A 22 10.37 -33.70 -5.70
CA MET A 22 10.66 -32.50 -6.49
C MET A 22 9.69 -31.36 -6.17
N LEU A 23 8.40 -31.67 -6.00
CA LEU A 23 7.39 -30.69 -5.58
C LEU A 23 7.65 -30.16 -4.17
N ILE A 24 8.03 -31.02 -3.22
CA ILE A 24 8.38 -30.60 -1.85
C ILE A 24 9.61 -29.67 -1.86
N VAL A 25 10.63 -30.00 -2.64
CA VAL A 25 11.84 -29.17 -2.77
C VAL A 25 11.52 -27.83 -3.45
N ALA A 26 10.73 -27.85 -4.53
CA ALA A 26 10.28 -26.63 -5.19
C ALA A 26 9.48 -25.72 -4.25
N GLN A 27 8.59 -26.31 -3.41
CA GLN A 27 7.81 -25.59 -2.42
C GLN A 27 8.66 -24.96 -1.30
N LEU A 28 9.85 -25.49 -1.02
CA LEU A 28 10.77 -24.93 -0.03
C LEU A 28 11.70 -23.84 -0.58
N VAL A 29 12.04 -23.89 -1.87
CA VAL A 29 13.04 -23.01 -2.49
C VAL A 29 12.42 -21.80 -3.19
N LEU A 30 11.28 -21.97 -3.86
CA LEU A 30 10.63 -20.89 -4.62
C LEU A 30 10.23 -19.67 -3.76
N PRO A 31 9.67 -19.82 -2.55
CA PRO A 31 9.30 -18.68 -1.72
C PRO A 31 10.51 -17.80 -1.37
N ARG A 32 11.67 -18.41 -1.08
CA ARG A 32 12.89 -17.69 -0.71
C ARG A 32 13.45 -16.82 -1.84
N ILE A 33 13.35 -17.28 -3.09
CA ILE A 33 13.84 -16.51 -4.25
C ILE A 33 12.94 -15.29 -4.49
N ALA A 34 11.61 -15.45 -4.35
CA ALA A 34 10.67 -14.34 -4.45
C ALA A 34 10.91 -13.30 -3.35
N GLU A 35 11.12 -13.74 -2.11
CA GLU A 35 11.49 -12.87 -0.98
C GLU A 35 12.79 -12.10 -1.25
N GLN A 36 13.82 -12.75 -1.79
CA GLN A 36 15.10 -12.10 -2.11
C GLN A 36 14.95 -11.04 -3.20
N ARG A 37 14.26 -11.33 -4.30
CA ARG A 37 14.00 -10.35 -5.36
C ARG A 37 13.20 -9.16 -4.84
N LEU A 38 12.15 -9.41 -4.07
CA LEU A 38 11.32 -8.35 -3.50
C LEU A 38 12.13 -7.49 -2.53
N ARG A 39 12.96 -8.11 -1.68
CA ARG A 39 13.90 -7.41 -0.80
C ARG A 39 14.88 -6.55 -1.59
N GLU A 40 15.47 -7.07 -2.66
CA GLU A 40 16.43 -6.33 -3.48
C GLU A 40 15.77 -5.13 -4.17
N MET A 41 14.58 -5.30 -4.74
CA MET A 41 13.80 -4.21 -5.32
C MET A 41 13.46 -3.13 -4.28
N LEU A 42 12.92 -3.53 -3.13
CA LEU A 42 12.54 -2.61 -2.05
C LEU A 42 13.75 -1.92 -1.43
N SER A 43 14.92 -2.58 -1.40
CA SER A 43 16.15 -2.00 -0.86
C SER A 43 16.69 -0.83 -1.68
N ARG A 44 16.32 -0.72 -2.96
CA ARG A 44 16.66 0.44 -3.81
C ARG A 44 15.90 1.70 -3.39
N SER A 45 14.72 1.53 -2.80
CA SER A 45 13.82 2.62 -2.42
C SER A 45 13.67 2.80 -0.90
N GLY A 46 14.35 1.99 -0.09
CA GLY A 46 14.21 2.04 1.36
C GLY A 46 15.00 1.00 2.15
N THR A 47 14.82 1.02 3.47
CA THR A 47 15.37 0.03 4.40
C THR A 47 14.33 -1.06 4.65
N VAL A 48 14.64 -2.29 4.26
CA VAL A 48 13.74 -3.45 4.40
C VAL A 48 14.04 -4.19 5.70
N LEU A 49 13.06 -4.28 6.59
CA LEU A 49 13.17 -5.03 7.84
C LEU A 49 12.82 -6.49 7.61
N GLU A 50 11.64 -6.74 7.05
CA GLU A 50 11.09 -8.08 6.87
C GLU A 50 10.31 -8.18 5.56
N VAL A 51 10.45 -9.30 4.86
CA VAL A 51 9.62 -9.67 3.71
C VAL A 51 9.31 -11.14 3.87
N LYS A 52 8.02 -11.48 3.81
CA LYS A 52 7.53 -12.84 3.91
C LYS A 52 6.48 -13.06 2.84
N VAL A 53 6.67 -14.09 2.02
CA VAL A 53 5.74 -14.44 0.94
C VAL A 53 5.26 -15.87 1.15
N THR A 54 3.94 -16.07 1.16
CA THR A 54 3.34 -17.40 1.26
C THR A 54 2.42 -17.65 0.08
N ALA A 55 2.59 -18.80 -0.57
CA ALA A 55 1.71 -19.31 -1.62
C ALA A 55 1.56 -20.83 -1.46
N PHE A 56 0.32 -21.31 -1.40
CA PHE A 56 -0.08 -22.68 -1.19
C PHE A 56 -1.16 -23.05 -2.22
N PRO A 57 -0.82 -23.82 -3.27
CA PRO A 57 0.45 -24.50 -3.54
C PRO A 57 1.48 -23.59 -4.25
N ALA A 58 2.78 -23.73 -3.97
CA ALA A 58 3.83 -22.84 -4.51
C ALA A 58 3.95 -22.78 -6.05
N ILE A 59 3.29 -23.69 -6.77
CA ILE A 59 3.18 -23.60 -8.23
C ILE A 59 2.35 -22.39 -8.68
N GLU A 60 1.48 -21.85 -7.82
CA GLU A 60 0.72 -20.62 -8.07
C GLU A 60 1.61 -19.39 -8.29
N LEU A 61 2.83 -19.39 -7.72
CA LEU A 61 3.82 -18.35 -7.98
C LEU A 61 4.28 -18.33 -9.45
N LEU A 62 4.24 -19.47 -10.14
CA LEU A 62 4.56 -19.54 -11.58
C LEU A 62 3.45 -18.92 -12.44
N TRP A 63 2.24 -18.74 -11.87
CA TRP A 63 1.11 -18.08 -12.51
C TRP A 63 0.84 -16.67 -11.95
N HIS A 64 1.82 -16.07 -11.26
CA HIS A 64 1.71 -14.73 -10.65
C HIS A 64 0.61 -14.62 -9.58
N GLN A 65 0.27 -15.72 -8.90
CA GLN A 65 -0.70 -15.74 -7.80
C GLN A 65 0.02 -16.06 -6.48
N ALA A 66 -0.29 -15.28 -5.44
CA ALA A 66 0.21 -15.51 -4.09
C ALA A 66 -0.95 -15.36 -3.09
N ASP A 67 -0.97 -16.19 -2.06
CA ASP A 67 -2.04 -16.13 -1.06
C ASP A 67 -1.86 -14.94 -0.12
N SER A 68 -0.62 -14.75 0.37
CA SER A 68 -0.31 -13.67 1.28
C SER A 68 1.10 -13.12 1.09
N VAL A 69 1.20 -11.79 1.15
CA VAL A 69 2.45 -11.05 1.13
C VAL A 69 2.50 -10.14 2.34
N VAL A 70 3.52 -10.30 3.18
CA VAL A 70 3.78 -9.44 4.34
C VAL A 70 5.10 -8.72 4.15
N VAL A 71 5.09 -7.40 4.21
CA VAL A 71 6.28 -6.55 4.04
C VAL A 71 6.37 -5.57 5.20
N ARG A 72 7.53 -5.51 5.84
CA ARG A 72 7.87 -4.53 6.88
C ARG A 72 9.08 -3.72 6.47
N LEU A 73 8.92 -2.41 6.46
CA LEU A 73 9.91 -1.43 6.03
C LEU A 73 10.23 -0.52 7.21
N GLY A 74 11.50 -0.12 7.31
CA GLY A 74 11.93 0.94 8.21
C GLY A 74 11.54 2.28 7.60
N ARG A 75 12.36 2.75 6.66
CA ARG A 75 12.07 3.93 5.83
C ARG A 75 11.83 3.51 4.39
N TYR A 76 10.80 4.05 3.75
CA TYR A 76 10.52 3.84 2.34
C TYR A 76 10.22 5.17 1.66
N ARG A 77 10.76 5.38 0.46
CA ARG A 77 10.47 6.55 -0.35
C ARG A 77 9.63 6.13 -1.55
N SER A 78 8.40 6.64 -1.61
CA SER A 78 7.51 6.38 -2.74
C SER A 78 7.77 7.36 -3.87
N GLY A 79 7.95 6.82 -5.09
CA GLY A 79 7.75 7.60 -6.31
C GLY A 79 6.25 7.84 -6.51
N SER A 80 5.87 9.03 -6.96
CA SER A 80 4.46 9.42 -7.13
C SER A 80 3.74 8.71 -8.29
N THR A 81 4.47 8.04 -9.17
CA THR A 81 3.94 7.57 -10.47
C THR A 81 3.69 6.06 -10.53
N ASP A 82 4.18 5.26 -9.57
CA ASP A 82 4.23 3.79 -9.71
C ASP A 82 3.35 3.02 -8.72
N LEU A 83 2.63 3.69 -7.81
CA LEU A 83 1.85 3.00 -6.77
C LEU A 83 0.67 2.22 -7.35
N GLY A 84 -0.16 2.83 -8.20
CA GLY A 84 -1.34 2.15 -8.75
C GLY A 84 -0.99 1.03 -9.72
N SER A 85 0.05 1.19 -10.54
CA SER A 85 0.56 0.12 -11.40
C SER A 85 1.15 -1.05 -10.61
N THR A 86 1.84 -0.77 -9.49
CA THR A 86 2.33 -1.80 -8.57
C THR A 86 1.17 -2.51 -7.87
N LEU A 87 0.13 -1.77 -7.44
CA LEU A 87 -1.06 -2.36 -6.83
C LEU A 87 -1.85 -3.22 -7.84
N ALA A 88 -1.97 -2.78 -9.08
CA ALA A 88 -2.59 -3.55 -10.16
C ALA A 88 -1.83 -4.87 -10.42
N GLN A 89 -0.50 -4.87 -10.34
CA GLN A 89 0.30 -6.11 -10.41
C GLN A 89 0.02 -7.06 -9.24
N THR A 90 -0.47 -6.56 -8.11
CA THR A 90 -0.91 -7.39 -6.97
C THR A 90 -2.38 -7.84 -7.07
N ALA A 91 -3.08 -7.59 -8.19
CA ALA A 91 -4.46 -8.03 -8.36
C ALA A 91 -4.62 -9.55 -8.18
N GLY A 92 -3.63 -10.33 -8.63
CA GLY A 92 -3.56 -11.79 -8.45
C GLY A 92 -3.19 -12.26 -7.04
N VAL A 93 -2.93 -11.35 -6.09
CA VAL A 93 -2.57 -11.69 -4.71
C VAL A 93 -3.79 -11.58 -3.80
N GLY A 94 -4.13 -12.66 -3.10
CA GLY A 94 -5.32 -12.72 -2.23
C GLY A 94 -5.25 -11.71 -1.08
N THR A 95 -4.12 -11.69 -0.36
CA THR A 95 -3.92 -10.80 0.79
C THR A 95 -2.55 -10.12 0.77
N VAL A 96 -2.52 -8.83 1.08
CA VAL A 96 -1.26 -8.06 1.22
C VAL A 96 -1.31 -7.31 2.54
N ASP A 97 -0.20 -7.29 3.28
CA ASP A 97 -0.01 -6.46 4.46
C ASP A 97 1.38 -5.80 4.37
N VAL A 98 1.39 -4.49 4.14
CA VAL A 98 2.62 -3.69 4.08
C VAL A 98 2.60 -2.72 5.24
N SER A 99 3.73 -2.60 5.93
CA SER A 99 3.95 -1.59 6.95
C SER A 99 5.30 -0.90 6.74
N ALA A 100 5.34 0.40 6.99
CA ALA A 100 6.54 1.22 6.97
C ALA A 100 6.55 2.12 8.21
N GLN A 101 7.65 2.12 8.97
CA GLN A 101 7.78 3.05 10.11
C GLN A 101 7.79 4.50 9.63
N GLN A 102 8.45 4.75 8.50
CA GLN A 102 8.46 6.04 7.83
C GLN A 102 8.27 5.85 6.32
N LEU A 103 7.34 6.62 5.75
CA LEU A 103 7.01 6.65 4.34
C LEU A 103 7.14 8.09 3.83
N ASP A 104 8.12 8.35 3.00
CA ASP A 104 8.30 9.65 2.36
C ASP A 104 7.55 9.65 1.02
N SER A 105 6.48 10.44 0.92
CA SER A 105 5.66 10.61 -0.27
C SER A 105 5.82 12.03 -0.81
N GLY A 106 6.80 12.22 -1.69
CA GLY A 106 7.17 13.53 -2.21
C GLY A 106 7.63 14.48 -1.10
N ALA A 107 6.87 15.54 -0.85
CA ALA A 107 7.16 16.54 0.17
C ALA A 107 6.63 16.16 1.57
N LEU A 108 5.78 15.13 1.68
CA LEU A 108 5.13 14.74 2.93
C LEU A 108 5.74 13.45 3.49
N THR A 109 6.09 13.48 4.78
CA THR A 109 6.50 12.30 5.53
C THR A 109 5.32 11.76 6.33
N LEU A 110 5.10 10.45 6.19
CA LEU A 110 4.09 9.66 6.89
C LEU A 110 4.80 8.72 7.86
N HIS A 111 4.25 8.52 9.05
CA HIS A 111 4.74 7.61 10.09
C HIS A 111 3.79 6.46 10.30
N ASP A 112 4.32 5.30 10.68
CA ASP A 112 3.54 4.09 10.96
C ASP A 112 2.52 3.76 9.85
N ALA A 113 2.95 3.93 8.61
CA ALA A 113 2.12 3.72 7.44
C ALA A 113 1.83 2.22 7.30
N THR A 114 0.56 1.89 7.11
CA THR A 114 0.08 0.53 6.90
C THR A 114 -0.83 0.50 5.69
N LEU A 115 -0.68 -0.55 4.88
CA LEU A 115 -1.53 -0.83 3.73
C LEU A 115 -1.94 -2.30 3.79
N ARG A 116 -3.24 -2.57 3.77
CA ARG A 116 -3.78 -3.92 3.75
C ARG A 116 -4.65 -4.10 2.52
N LYS A 117 -4.43 -5.20 1.81
CA LYS A 117 -5.29 -5.68 0.74
C LYS A 117 -5.95 -6.99 1.16
N ARG A 118 -7.24 -7.12 0.92
CA ARG A 118 -8.02 -8.36 1.09
C ARG A 118 -8.94 -8.50 -0.11
N GLY A 119 -8.62 -9.42 -1.02
CA GLY A 119 -9.30 -9.49 -2.31
C GLY A 119 -9.08 -8.18 -3.10
N SER A 120 -10.17 -7.50 -3.46
CA SER A 120 -10.14 -6.18 -4.11
C SER A 120 -10.16 -5.00 -3.14
N GLU A 121 -10.42 -5.23 -1.85
CA GLU A 121 -10.50 -4.17 -0.85
C GLU A 121 -9.11 -3.74 -0.38
N LEU A 122 -8.90 -2.43 -0.29
CA LEU A 122 -7.73 -1.79 0.28
C LEU A 122 -8.10 -0.96 1.50
N THR A 123 -7.26 -1.05 2.53
CA THR A 123 -7.30 -0.14 3.67
C THR A 123 -5.89 0.40 3.91
N GLY A 124 -5.75 1.72 3.90
CA GLY A 124 -4.52 2.42 4.23
C GLY A 124 -4.69 3.23 5.50
N ALA A 125 -3.65 3.30 6.34
CA ALA A 125 -3.61 4.22 7.47
C ALA A 125 -2.18 4.69 7.73
N ALA A 126 -2.02 5.93 8.17
CA ALA A 126 -0.73 6.48 8.57
C ALA A 126 -0.92 7.60 9.60
N THR A 127 0.15 7.97 10.27
CA THR A 127 0.21 9.15 11.12
C THR A 127 0.99 10.24 10.39
N VAL A 128 0.48 11.47 10.42
CA VAL A 128 1.15 12.65 9.87
C VAL A 128 1.47 13.56 11.03
N ALA A 129 2.74 13.85 11.28
CA ALA A 129 3.10 14.82 12.30
C ALA A 129 2.81 16.24 11.79
N GLU A 130 2.41 17.13 12.68
CA GLU A 130 2.13 18.52 12.31
C GLU A 130 3.37 19.22 11.73
N ALA A 131 4.55 18.90 12.27
CA ALA A 131 5.83 19.40 11.77
C ALA A 131 6.11 18.97 10.33
N ASP A 132 5.80 17.72 9.97
CA ASP A 132 6.00 17.21 8.60
C ASP A 132 5.01 17.85 7.63
N LEU A 133 3.76 18.06 8.05
CA LEU A 133 2.76 18.76 7.25
C LEU A 133 3.17 20.21 6.98
N ARG A 134 3.69 20.91 8.00
CA ARG A 134 4.21 22.28 7.88
C ARG A 134 5.44 22.35 6.98
N ALA A 135 6.32 21.35 7.05
CA ALA A 135 7.47 21.25 6.17
C ALA A 135 7.06 21.01 4.71
N ALA A 136 6.03 20.18 4.49
CA ALA A 136 5.49 19.88 3.16
C ALA A 136 4.77 21.10 2.54
N VAL A 137 4.12 21.91 3.38
CA VAL A 137 3.31 23.05 2.95
C VAL A 137 3.70 24.29 3.77
N PRO A 138 4.80 24.98 3.39
CA PRO A 138 5.41 26.02 4.22
C PRO A 138 4.54 27.28 4.38
N PHE A 139 3.49 27.42 3.56
CA PHE A 139 2.53 28.50 3.69
C PHE A 139 1.40 28.20 4.67
N LEU A 140 1.26 26.96 5.18
CA LEU A 140 0.25 26.57 6.16
C LEU A 140 0.81 26.61 7.59
N SER A 141 0.04 27.23 8.49
CA SER A 141 0.24 27.24 9.94
C SER A 141 -1.04 26.74 10.64
N ASP A 142 -0.89 26.14 11.81
CA ASP A 142 -2.01 25.74 12.69
C ASP A 142 -3.08 24.87 12.00
N VAL A 143 -2.65 23.75 11.40
CA VAL A 143 -3.58 22.84 10.72
C VAL A 143 -4.23 21.92 11.75
N HIS A 144 -5.56 21.87 11.78
CA HIS A 144 -6.31 20.94 12.64
C HIS A 144 -7.52 20.37 11.90
N PRO A 145 -7.87 19.08 12.07
CA PRO A 145 -9.08 18.50 11.52
C PRO A 145 -10.28 19.08 12.24
N VAL A 146 -11.19 19.65 11.46
CA VAL A 146 -12.44 20.23 11.97
C VAL A 146 -13.65 19.36 11.64
N GLY A 147 -13.49 18.41 10.72
CA GLY A 147 -14.54 17.45 10.39
C GLY A 147 -13.98 16.23 9.66
N SER A 148 -14.54 15.07 9.96
CA SER A 148 -14.29 13.82 9.23
C SER A 148 -15.61 13.06 9.16
N GLY A 149 -16.10 12.82 7.94
CA GLY A 149 -17.40 12.19 7.71
C GLY A 149 -17.75 12.14 6.22
N GLU A 150 -18.62 11.21 5.83
CA GLU A 150 -19.10 11.09 4.44
C GLU A 150 -17.99 10.90 3.39
N GLY A 151 -16.87 10.28 3.76
CA GLY A 151 -15.71 10.12 2.87
C GLY A 151 -14.94 11.41 2.61
N ARG A 152 -15.16 12.44 3.44
CA ARG A 152 -14.50 13.74 3.41
C ARG A 152 -13.74 13.98 4.72
N LEU A 153 -12.62 14.67 4.58
CA LEU A 153 -11.80 15.18 5.66
C LEU A 153 -11.65 16.69 5.46
N THR A 154 -12.12 17.47 6.41
CA THR A 154 -11.95 18.92 6.42
C THR A 154 -10.88 19.30 7.44
N LEU A 155 -9.83 19.93 6.95
CA LEU A 155 -8.75 20.50 7.73
C LEU A 155 -8.92 22.01 7.75
N ARG A 156 -8.85 22.65 8.90
CA ARG A 156 -8.74 24.10 9.00
C ARG A 156 -7.28 24.47 9.19
N GLY A 157 -6.81 25.48 8.48
CA GLY A 157 -5.46 25.99 8.65
C GLY A 157 -5.39 27.48 8.33
N THR A 158 -4.32 28.11 8.77
CA THR A 158 -3.99 29.49 8.42
C THR A 158 -2.97 29.48 7.31
N ALA A 159 -3.31 30.03 6.15
CA ALA A 159 -2.39 30.19 5.03
C ALA A 159 -1.84 31.62 5.01
N SER A 160 -0.52 31.76 4.83
CA SER A 160 0.13 33.06 4.63
C SER A 160 0.80 33.16 3.26
N LEU A 161 0.44 34.16 2.47
CA LEU A 161 1.04 34.43 1.16
C LEU A 161 1.29 35.93 1.00
N LEU A 162 2.52 36.32 0.67
CA LEU A 162 2.92 37.73 0.45
C LEU A 162 2.57 38.67 1.64
N GLY A 163 2.68 38.18 2.88
CA GLY A 163 2.38 38.96 4.09
C GLY A 163 0.89 39.06 4.44
N LEU A 164 0.01 38.45 3.65
CA LEU A 164 -1.41 38.33 3.95
C LEU A 164 -1.69 36.95 4.57
N SER A 165 -2.37 36.91 5.70
CA SER A 165 -2.81 35.67 6.36
C SER A 165 -4.32 35.53 6.27
N ALA A 166 -4.81 34.34 5.89
CA ALA A 166 -6.21 34.00 6.09
C ALA A 166 -6.35 32.58 6.61
N THR A 167 -7.33 32.40 7.49
CA THR A 167 -7.79 31.09 7.90
C THR A 167 -8.79 30.59 6.88
N GLY A 168 -8.63 29.34 6.46
CA GLY A 168 -9.54 28.68 5.55
C GLY A 168 -9.60 27.18 5.80
N ASP A 169 -10.60 26.56 5.20
CA ASP A 169 -10.80 25.12 5.29
C ASP A 169 -10.26 24.47 4.02
N VAL A 170 -9.72 23.27 4.15
CA VAL A 170 -9.22 22.46 3.05
C VAL A 170 -9.89 21.11 3.17
N THR A 171 -10.66 20.73 2.16
CA THR A 171 -11.39 19.48 2.17
C THR A 171 -10.71 18.46 1.26
N ALA A 172 -10.20 17.38 1.84
CA ALA A 172 -9.85 16.17 1.11
C ALA A 172 -11.10 15.29 0.98
N ALA A 173 -11.43 14.86 -0.24
CA ALA A 173 -12.63 14.06 -0.49
C ALA A 173 -12.36 12.97 -1.53
N ALA A 174 -13.02 11.83 -1.35
CA ALA A 174 -13.14 10.84 -2.41
C ALA A 174 -14.18 11.34 -3.43
N GLN A 175 -13.76 11.67 -4.66
CA GLN A 175 -14.64 12.15 -5.73
C GLN A 175 -14.38 11.34 -7.00
N ASN A 176 -15.43 10.69 -7.53
CA ASN A 176 -15.36 9.86 -8.73
C ASN A 176 -14.30 8.74 -8.69
N GLY A 177 -13.91 8.29 -7.49
CA GLY A 177 -12.84 7.31 -7.29
C GLY A 177 -11.43 7.92 -7.13
N ALA A 178 -11.27 9.22 -7.38
CA ALA A 178 -10.06 9.96 -7.09
C ALA A 178 -10.07 10.53 -5.66
N LEU A 179 -8.89 10.75 -5.08
CA LEU A 179 -8.73 11.58 -3.89
C LEU A 179 -8.39 13.00 -4.35
N VAL A 180 -9.26 13.95 -4.02
CA VAL A 180 -9.10 15.35 -4.39
C VAL A 180 -8.98 16.24 -3.17
N LEU A 181 -8.19 17.30 -3.27
CA LEU A 181 -8.05 18.33 -2.26
C LEU A 181 -8.65 19.63 -2.79
N ALA A 182 -9.69 20.12 -2.14
CA ALA A 182 -10.39 21.35 -2.47
C ALA A 182 -10.16 22.40 -1.37
N PRO A 183 -9.32 23.42 -1.61
CA PRO A 183 -9.13 24.51 -0.67
C PRO A 183 -10.30 25.50 -0.75
N ASP A 184 -10.82 25.88 0.40
CA ASP A 184 -11.79 26.95 0.60
C ASP A 184 -11.09 28.11 1.31
N VAL A 185 -10.38 28.92 0.50
CA VAL A 185 -9.63 30.10 0.97
C VAL A 185 -10.06 31.35 0.21
N PRO A 186 -10.07 32.53 0.87
CA PRO A 186 -10.57 33.78 0.27
C PRO A 186 -9.64 34.42 -0.77
N PHE A 187 -8.51 33.80 -1.12
CA PHE A 187 -7.45 34.38 -1.97
C PHE A 187 -7.64 34.15 -3.48
N GLY A 188 -8.88 33.96 -3.94
CA GLY A 188 -9.19 33.57 -5.32
C GLY A 188 -9.10 32.05 -5.47
N GLY A 189 -10.24 31.42 -5.76
CA GLY A 189 -10.43 29.97 -5.72
C GLY A 189 -9.29 29.20 -6.40
N ILE A 190 -8.48 28.54 -5.59
CA ILE A 190 -7.46 27.60 -6.09
C ILE A 190 -8.18 26.38 -6.65
N ALA A 191 -7.74 25.92 -7.82
CA ALA A 191 -8.31 24.74 -8.46
C ALA A 191 -8.16 23.51 -7.56
N THR A 192 -9.16 22.63 -7.57
CA THR A 192 -9.10 21.31 -6.93
C THR A 192 -7.84 20.57 -7.36
N ILE A 193 -7.04 20.12 -6.39
CA ILE A 193 -5.77 19.43 -6.63
C ILE A 193 -6.02 17.93 -6.50
N PRO A 194 -5.87 17.12 -7.57
CA PRO A 194 -5.91 15.68 -7.44
C PRO A 194 -4.68 15.20 -6.65
N LEU A 195 -4.92 14.51 -5.54
CA LEU A 195 -3.87 13.87 -4.73
C LEU A 195 -3.61 12.44 -5.20
N LEU A 196 -4.67 11.75 -5.64
CA LEU A 196 -4.62 10.43 -6.26
C LEU A 196 -5.69 10.36 -7.33
N ASP A 197 -5.28 10.11 -8.57
CA ASP A 197 -6.19 9.83 -9.69
C ASP A 197 -5.58 8.67 -10.47
N ASP A 198 -6.01 7.46 -10.15
CA ASP A 198 -5.47 6.24 -10.73
C ASP A 198 -6.62 5.33 -11.18
N PRO A 199 -6.63 4.86 -12.44
CA PRO A 199 -7.71 4.04 -12.98
C PRO A 199 -7.83 2.68 -12.30
N HIS A 200 -6.78 2.19 -11.63
CA HIS A 200 -6.75 0.90 -10.94
C HIS A 200 -7.16 1.01 -9.48
N VAL A 201 -7.18 2.20 -8.88
CA VAL A 201 -7.48 2.40 -7.46
C VAL A 201 -8.61 3.41 -7.29
N ARG A 202 -9.76 2.93 -6.81
CA ARG A 202 -10.92 3.78 -6.54
C ARG A 202 -11.04 4.06 -5.05
N VAL A 203 -10.71 5.28 -4.64
CA VAL A 203 -10.88 5.74 -3.25
C VAL A 203 -12.36 5.88 -2.95
N GLN A 204 -12.80 5.28 -1.85
CA GLN A 204 -14.19 5.29 -1.39
C GLN A 204 -14.39 6.27 -0.25
N SER A 205 -13.45 6.30 0.69
CA SER A 205 -13.52 7.18 1.85
C SER A 205 -12.14 7.55 2.35
N VAL A 206 -12.06 8.75 2.91
CA VAL A 206 -10.93 9.22 3.70
C VAL A 206 -11.43 9.78 5.02
N SER A 207 -10.63 9.62 6.06
CA SER A 207 -10.91 10.15 7.39
C SER A 207 -9.63 10.53 8.08
N ALA A 208 -9.72 11.41 9.08
CA ALA A 208 -8.63 11.65 10.00
C ALA A 208 -9.14 11.89 11.42
N VAL A 209 -8.29 11.55 12.38
CA VAL A 209 -8.50 11.80 13.80
C VAL A 209 -7.26 12.45 14.37
N SER A 210 -7.43 13.50 15.19
CA SER A 210 -6.33 14.12 15.92
C SER A 210 -5.69 13.13 16.89
N VAL A 211 -4.37 13.11 16.90
CA VAL A 211 -3.55 12.38 17.87
C VAL A 211 -2.51 13.33 18.45
N HIS A 212 -1.77 12.92 19.47
CA HIS A 212 -0.74 13.77 20.05
C HIS A 212 0.32 14.14 19.00
N GLY A 213 0.49 15.43 18.72
CA GLY A 213 1.50 15.94 17.79
C GLY A 213 1.18 15.78 16.30
N GLY A 214 -0.05 15.40 15.92
CA GLY A 214 -0.43 15.24 14.52
C GLY A 214 -1.79 14.58 14.29
N PHE A 215 -1.91 13.86 13.19
CA PHE A 215 -3.18 13.26 12.74
C PHE A 215 -2.98 11.82 12.32
N ARG A 216 -3.89 10.93 12.72
CA ARG A 216 -3.99 9.61 12.10
C ARG A 216 -4.98 9.69 10.95
N VAL A 217 -4.48 9.50 9.73
CA VAL A 217 -5.28 9.44 8.51
C VAL A 217 -5.59 7.99 8.16
N SER A 218 -6.77 7.74 7.61
CA SER A 218 -7.11 6.44 7.04
C SER A 218 -7.95 6.58 5.78
N ALA A 219 -7.76 5.63 4.87
CA ALA A 219 -8.44 5.60 3.59
C ALA A 219 -8.89 4.18 3.26
N GLN A 220 -10.05 4.07 2.62
CA GLN A 220 -10.55 2.82 2.04
C GLN A 220 -10.67 2.98 0.53
N ALA A 221 -10.25 1.96 -0.21
CA ALA A 221 -10.27 1.95 -1.66
C ALA A 221 -10.54 0.54 -2.21
N ILE A 222 -10.85 0.47 -3.50
CA ILE A 222 -10.98 -0.79 -4.23
C ILE A 222 -9.94 -0.82 -5.36
N VAL A 223 -9.26 -1.96 -5.53
CA VAL A 223 -8.44 -2.28 -6.71
C VAL A 223 -9.30 -2.92 -7.80
N SER A 224 -9.11 -2.45 -9.03
CA SER A 224 -9.79 -2.96 -10.24
C SER A 224 -8.87 -3.81 -11.09
#